data_AF-R7V2A5-F1
#
_entry.id   AF-R7V2A5-F1
#
_cell.length_a   1.000
_cell.length_b   1.000
_cell.length_c   1.000
_cell.angle_alpha   90.00
_cell.angle_beta   90.00
_cell.angle_gamma   90.00
#
_symmetry.space_group_name_H-M   'P 1'
#
loop_
_entity.id
_entity.type
_entity.pdbx_description
1 polymer ?
#
loop_
_entity_poly.entity_id
_entity_poly.type
_entity_poly.pdbx_seq_one_letter_code
_entity_poly.pdbx_strand_id
1 'polypeptide(L)'
;EAPPRTAGTPLSDFVMQLEDHTPTIPDSVTAYYLNRAGFEATDPRVTRLAALAAQKFVSDIANDALQNCKMKASGQSVKKQPKDKRLTLTMDDLAPALAEYGINVKKPQYFT
;
A
#
# COMPACT_ATOMS: atom_id res chain seq x y z
N GLU A 1 2.49 24.93 16.86
CA GLU A 1 1.07 24.57 16.72
C GLU A 1 1.00 23.29 15.90
N ALA A 2 0.55 22.19 16.50
CA ALA A 2 0.35 20.93 15.75
C ALA A 2 -0.82 21.13 14.78
N PRO A 3 -0.79 20.60 13.56
CA PRO A 3 -1.94 20.70 12.66
C PRO A 3 -3.15 20.09 13.37
N PRO A 4 -4.35 20.69 13.22
CA PRO A 4 -5.55 20.13 13.79
C PRO A 4 -5.69 18.71 13.25
N ARG A 5 -5.72 17.72 14.14
CA ARG A 5 -6.20 16.38 13.79
C ARG A 5 -7.63 16.62 13.34
N THR A 6 -7.85 16.71 12.04
CA THR A 6 -9.18 16.90 11.47
C THR A 6 -10.05 15.81 12.08
N ALA A 7 -11.11 16.21 12.79
CA ALA A 7 -12.22 15.30 13.00
C ALA A 7 -12.58 14.85 11.58
N GLY A 8 -12.22 13.61 11.24
CA GLY A 8 -12.18 13.17 9.84
C GLY A 8 -13.51 13.45 9.14
N THR A 9 -13.48 13.51 7.81
CA THR A 9 -14.72 13.47 7.03
C THR A 9 -15.56 12.30 7.52
N PRO A 10 -16.84 12.51 7.86
CA PRO A 10 -17.67 11.43 8.35
C PRO A 10 -17.75 10.35 7.26
N LEU A 11 -17.76 9.09 7.70
CA LEU A 11 -17.71 7.94 6.78
C LEU A 11 -18.87 7.98 5.77
N SER A 12 -20.03 8.48 6.17
CA SER A 12 -21.19 8.68 5.28
C SER A 12 -20.83 9.51 4.06
N ASP A 13 -20.17 10.66 4.28
CA ASP A 13 -19.87 11.62 3.23
C ASP A 13 -18.76 11.08 2.33
N PHE A 14 -17.80 10.36 2.92
CA PHE A 14 -16.78 9.65 2.15
C PHE A 14 -17.38 8.57 1.24
N VAL A 15 -18.31 7.74 1.74
CA VAL A 15 -18.96 6.69 0.94
C VAL A 15 -19.81 7.29 -0.18
N MET A 16 -20.44 8.44 0.03
CA MET A 16 -21.17 9.14 -1.04
C MET A 16 -20.22 9.60 -2.16
N GLN A 17 -19.03 10.07 -1.83
CA GLN A 17 -18.01 10.45 -2.83
C GLN A 17 -17.51 9.27 -3.68
N LEU A 18 -17.72 8.01 -3.25
CA LEU A 18 -17.31 6.83 -4.01
C LEU A 18 -18.19 6.53 -5.22
N GLU A 19 -19.35 7.18 -5.33
CA GLU A 19 -20.25 7.00 -6.47
C GLU A 19 -19.65 7.53 -7.79
N ASP A 20 -18.85 8.58 -7.72
CA ASP A 20 -18.18 9.18 -8.90
C ASP A 20 -16.69 8.83 -9.00
N HIS A 21 -16.14 8.16 -7.98
CA HIS A 21 -14.73 7.81 -7.95
C HIS A 21 -14.48 6.45 -8.64
N THR A 22 -13.57 6.42 -9.62
CA THR A 22 -13.08 5.19 -10.25
C THR A 22 -11.71 4.81 -9.67
N PRO A 23 -11.61 3.80 -8.78
CA PRO A 23 -10.33 3.40 -8.21
C PRO A 23 -9.38 2.82 -9.27
N THR A 24 -8.07 2.84 -8.99
CA THR A 24 -7.04 2.22 -9.85
C THR A 24 -7.27 0.72 -10.11
N ILE A 25 -7.82 0.01 -9.13
CA ILE A 25 -8.26 -1.38 -9.25
C ILE A 25 -9.67 -1.37 -9.86
N PRO A 26 -9.89 -2.00 -11.03
CA PRO A 26 -11.21 -2.05 -11.66
C PRO A 26 -12.26 -2.77 -10.81
N ASP A 27 -13.51 -2.32 -10.90
CA ASP A 27 -14.64 -2.87 -10.14
C ASP A 27 -14.81 -4.39 -10.37
N SER A 28 -14.55 -4.88 -11.58
CA SER A 28 -14.63 -6.32 -11.92
C SER A 28 -13.61 -7.19 -11.16
N VAL A 29 -12.41 -6.66 -10.91
CA VAL A 29 -11.37 -7.37 -10.14
C VAL A 29 -11.78 -7.45 -8.69
N THR A 30 -12.25 -6.34 -8.12
CA THR A 30 -12.70 -6.31 -6.73
C THR A 30 -13.92 -7.20 -6.54
N ALA A 31 -14.91 -7.13 -7.42
CA ALA A 31 -16.10 -7.99 -7.39
C ALA A 31 -15.73 -9.48 -7.47
N TYR A 32 -14.76 -9.85 -8.32
CA TYR A 32 -14.27 -11.23 -8.39
C TYR A 32 -13.71 -11.72 -7.05
N TYR A 33 -12.87 -10.92 -6.38
CA TYR A 33 -12.30 -11.31 -5.08
C TYR A 33 -13.33 -11.30 -3.95
N LEU A 34 -14.30 -10.39 -3.97
CA LEU A 34 -15.42 -10.38 -3.03
C LEU A 34 -16.27 -11.64 -3.18
N ASN A 35 -16.65 -12.00 -4.42
CA ASN A 35 -17.41 -13.22 -4.70
C ASN A 35 -16.65 -14.48 -4.29
N ARG A 36 -15.33 -14.51 -4.53
CA ARG A 36 -14.46 -15.60 -4.08
C ARG A 36 -14.41 -15.72 -2.55
N ALA A 37 -14.54 -14.61 -1.83
CA ALA A 37 -14.66 -14.59 -0.37
C ALA A 37 -16.09 -14.91 0.13
N GLY A 38 -17.04 -15.16 -0.77
CA GLY A 38 -18.44 -15.45 -0.45
C GLY A 38 -19.32 -14.21 -0.23
N PHE A 39 -18.89 -13.04 -0.71
CA PHE A 39 -19.63 -11.78 -0.60
C PHE A 39 -19.95 -11.20 -1.97
N GLU A 40 -21.24 -11.05 -2.28
CA GLU A 40 -21.71 -10.38 -3.49
C GLU A 40 -22.14 -8.95 -3.15
N ALA A 41 -21.37 -7.97 -3.62
CA ALA A 41 -21.68 -6.56 -3.40
C ALA A 41 -22.69 -6.06 -4.43
N THR A 42 -23.90 -5.72 -3.99
CA THR A 42 -24.95 -5.10 -4.83
C THR A 42 -24.71 -3.61 -5.04
N ASP A 43 -24.11 -2.93 -4.06
CA ASP A 43 -23.80 -1.50 -4.13
C ASP A 43 -22.36 -1.29 -4.65
N PRO A 44 -22.16 -0.59 -5.79
CA PRO A 44 -20.83 -0.32 -6.35
C PRO A 44 -19.92 0.47 -5.41
N ARG A 45 -20.49 1.27 -4.49
CA ARG A 45 -19.71 2.04 -3.50
C ARG A 45 -18.99 1.12 -2.52
N VAL A 46 -19.57 -0.02 -2.17
CA VAL A 46 -18.94 -1.03 -1.30
C VAL A 46 -17.77 -1.68 -2.02
N THR A 47 -17.95 -2.03 -3.30
CA THR A 47 -16.87 -2.55 -4.15
C THR A 47 -15.72 -1.56 -4.24
N ARG A 48 -16.01 -0.28 -4.48
CA ARG A 48 -14.99 0.77 -4.59
C ARG A 48 -14.32 1.10 -3.26
N LEU A 49 -15.06 1.03 -2.16
CA LEU A 49 -14.50 1.17 -0.82
C LEU A 49 -13.46 0.07 -0.54
N ALA A 50 -13.80 -1.19 -0.83
CA ALA A 50 -12.87 -2.30 -0.68
C ALA A 50 -11.63 -2.13 -1.58
N ALA A 51 -11.83 -1.67 -2.82
CA ALA A 51 -10.74 -1.38 -3.76
C ALA A 51 -9.79 -0.29 -3.23
N LEU A 52 -10.32 0.81 -2.70
CA LEU A 52 -9.54 1.90 -2.12
C LEU A 52 -8.82 1.47 -0.84
N ALA A 53 -9.46 0.68 0.01
CA ALA A 53 -8.84 0.13 1.21
C ALA A 53 -7.62 -0.73 0.86
N ALA A 54 -7.77 -1.63 -0.13
CA ALA A 54 -6.66 -2.43 -0.63
C ALA A 54 -5.54 -1.57 -1.25
N GLN A 55 -5.89 -0.55 -2.03
CA GLN A 55 -4.92 0.39 -2.60
C GLN A 55 -4.15 1.15 -1.52
N LYS A 56 -4.86 1.66 -0.51
CA LYS A 56 -4.23 2.36 0.62
C LYS A 56 -3.28 1.42 1.34
N PHE A 57 -3.71 0.21 1.64
CA PHE A 57 -2.87 -0.80 2.31
C PHE A 57 -1.57 -1.09 1.55
N VAL A 58 -1.66 -1.34 0.25
CA VAL A 58 -0.47 -1.56 -0.59
C VAL A 58 0.41 -0.31 -0.67
N SER A 59 -0.21 0.88 -0.73
CA SER A 59 0.52 2.15 -0.75
C SER A 59 1.28 2.41 0.54
N ASP A 60 0.68 2.12 1.70
CA ASP A 60 1.33 2.25 3.00
C ASP A 60 2.57 1.34 3.05
N ILE A 61 2.43 0.05 2.72
CA ILE A 61 3.56 -0.90 2.66
C ILE A 61 4.66 -0.44 1.70
N ALA A 62 4.28 0.04 0.50
CA ALA A 62 5.24 0.51 -0.49
C ALA A 62 5.99 1.76 -0.01
N ASN A 63 5.33 2.66 0.72
CA ASN A 63 5.96 3.83 1.32
C ASN A 63 6.93 3.44 2.45
N ASP A 64 6.57 2.45 3.28
CA ASP A 64 7.45 1.96 4.35
C ASP A 64 8.69 1.27 3.76
N ALA A 65 8.51 0.42 2.74
CA ALA A 65 9.62 -0.18 2.01
C ALA A 65 10.51 0.89 1.33
N LEU A 66 9.92 1.96 0.80
CA LEU A 66 10.66 3.08 0.22
C LEU A 66 11.51 3.81 1.29
N GLN A 67 10.98 3.99 2.50
CA GLN A 67 11.74 4.57 3.62
C GLN A 67 12.93 3.69 3.98
N ASN A 68 12.73 2.37 4.11
CA ASN A 68 13.79 1.41 4.36
C ASN A 68 14.88 1.46 3.28
N CYS A 69 14.49 1.54 2.01
CA CYS A 69 15.41 1.69 0.88
C CYS A 69 16.24 2.98 0.97
N LYS A 70 15.61 4.12 1.29
CA LYS A 70 16.27 5.43 1.43
C LYS A 70 17.27 5.44 2.59
N MET A 71 16.90 4.89 3.76
CA MET A 71 17.78 4.85 4.94
C MET A 71 19.07 4.04 4.66
N LYS A 72 18.96 2.92 3.95
CA LYS A 72 20.12 2.13 3.53
C LYS A 72 20.98 2.86 2.50
N ALA A 73 20.34 3.50 1.51
CA ALA A 73 21.04 4.26 0.49
C ALA A 73 21.79 5.48 1.04
N SER A 74 21.33 6.06 2.16
CA SER A 74 22.03 7.14 2.88
C SER A 74 23.23 6.66 3.70
N GLY A 75 23.20 5.44 4.24
CA GLY A 75 24.33 4.84 4.96
C GLY A 75 25.52 4.45 4.06
N GLN A 76 25.28 4.25 2.76
CA GLN A 76 26.31 3.88 1.78
C GLN A 76 26.98 5.08 1.07
N SER A 77 26.68 6.33 1.45
CA SER A 77 27.27 7.53 0.85
C SER A 77 28.40 8.13 1.67
N VAL A 78 29.60 7.52 1.58
CA VAL A 78 30.86 8.27 1.75
C VAL A 78 31.66 8.35 0.43
N LYS A 79 31.43 7.49 -0.57
CA LYS A 79 32.19 7.59 -1.84
C LYS A 79 31.35 7.22 -3.07
N LYS A 80 31.09 8.25 -3.89
CA LYS A 80 30.78 8.26 -5.36
C LYS A 80 29.36 8.68 -5.79
N GLN A 81 29.36 9.86 -6.42
CA GLN A 81 28.53 10.38 -7.52
C GLN A 81 27.02 10.65 -7.29
N PRO A 82 26.50 11.85 -7.63
CA PRO A 82 25.25 12.36 -7.08
C PRO A 82 24.04 12.30 -8.03
N LYS A 83 24.11 11.68 -9.21
CA LYS A 83 23.14 11.99 -10.28
C LYS A 83 22.11 10.93 -10.69
N ASP A 84 22.26 9.66 -10.32
CA ASP A 84 21.28 8.61 -10.72
C ASP A 84 21.20 7.46 -9.69
N LYS A 85 20.89 7.75 -8.42
CA LYS A 85 20.50 6.67 -7.49
C LYS A 85 19.07 6.24 -7.79
N ARG A 86 18.92 5.33 -8.77
CA ARG A 86 17.65 4.65 -9.06
C ARG A 86 17.25 3.80 -7.87
N LEU A 87 16.19 4.19 -7.17
CA LEU A 87 15.62 3.39 -6.08
C LEU A 87 15.02 2.12 -6.66
N THR A 88 15.38 0.98 -6.07
CA THR A 88 14.92 -0.34 -6.49
C THR A 88 14.28 -1.02 -5.29
N LEU A 89 13.07 -1.55 -5.44
CA LEU A 89 12.41 -2.30 -4.39
C LEU A 89 13.06 -3.69 -4.26
N THR A 90 13.66 -3.97 -3.12
CA THR A 90 14.32 -5.26 -2.84
C THR A 90 13.65 -6.02 -1.71
N MET A 91 13.91 -7.33 -1.60
CA MET A 91 13.41 -8.16 -0.49
C MET A 91 13.92 -7.67 0.86
N ASP A 92 15.12 -7.10 0.91
CA ASP A 92 15.70 -6.56 2.13
C ASP A 92 14.93 -5.32 2.62
N ASP A 93 14.27 -4.58 1.73
CA ASP A 93 13.47 -3.40 2.05
C ASP A 93 12.02 -3.77 2.37
N LEU A 94 11.49 -4.74 1.61
CA LEU A 94 10.10 -5.17 1.70
C LEU A 94 9.83 -6.12 2.89
N ALA A 95 10.74 -7.04 3.20
CA ALA A 95 10.57 -7.98 4.32
C ALA A 95 10.41 -7.28 5.69
N PRO A 96 11.26 -6.29 6.07
CA PRO A 96 11.04 -5.56 7.31
C PRO A 96 9.75 -4.73 7.29
N ALA A 97 9.40 -4.10 6.15
CA ALA A 97 8.15 -3.37 6.02
C ALA A 97 6.94 -4.29 6.27
N LEU A 98 6.92 -5.48 5.66
CA LEU A 98 5.85 -6.47 5.87
C LEU A 98 5.80 -7.02 7.30
N ALA A 99 6.94 -7.13 7.98
CA ALA A 99 7.01 -7.61 9.36
C ALA A 99 6.28 -6.66 10.34
N GLU A 100 6.25 -5.35 10.07
CA GLU A 100 5.49 -4.37 10.85
C GLU A 100 3.97 -4.61 10.77
N TYR A 101 3.50 -5.18 9.67
CA TYR A 101 2.11 -5.62 9.48
C TYR A 101 1.87 -7.07 9.92
N GLY A 102 2.83 -7.72 10.56
CA GLY A 102 2.74 -9.10 11.04
C GLY A 102 2.91 -10.17 9.96
N ILE A 103 3.36 -9.79 8.74
CA ILE A 103 3.55 -10.71 7.62
C ILE A 103 5.02 -11.18 7.61
N ASN A 104 5.24 -12.48 7.85
CA ASN A 104 6.58 -13.06 7.90
C ASN A 104 7.00 -13.64 6.54
N VAL A 105 8.03 -13.05 5.93
CA VAL A 105 8.57 -13.51 4.64
C VAL A 105 9.86 -14.29 4.87
N LYS A 106 9.78 -15.62 4.80
CA LYS A 106 10.94 -16.53 4.88
C LYS A 106 11.35 -17.00 3.50
N LYS A 107 11.93 -16.11 2.69
CA LYS A 107 12.49 -16.49 1.39
C LYS A 107 14.00 -16.75 1.53
N PRO A 108 14.48 -17.99 1.40
CA PRO A 108 15.91 -18.26 1.45
C PRO A 108 16.60 -17.66 0.22
N GLN A 109 17.85 -17.25 0.37
CA GLN A 109 18.61 -16.62 -0.72
C GLN A 109 19.06 -17.64 -1.78
N TYR A 110 19.12 -18.92 -1.39
CA TYR A 110 19.42 -20.06 -2.24
C TYR A 110 18.65 -21.29 -1.73
N PHE A 111 18.24 -22.16 -2.63
CA PHE A 111 17.73 -23.50 -2.29
C PHE A 111 18.90 -24.48 -2.45
N THR A 112 19.18 -25.26 -1.42
CA THR A 112 20.14 -26.37 -1.45
C THR A 112 19.44 -27.67 -1.80
#